data_AF-A0A7G9WBQ4-F1
#
_entry.id   AF-A0A7G9WBQ4-F1
#
_cell.length_a   1.000
_cell.length_b   1.000
_cell.length_c   1.000
_cell.angle_alpha   90.00
_cell.angle_beta   90.00
_cell.angle_gamma   90.00
#
_symmetry.space_group_name_H-M   'P 1'
#
loop_
_entity.id
_entity.type
_entity.pdbx_description
1 polymer ?
#
loop_
_entity_poly.entity_id
_entity_poly.type
_entity_poly.pdbx_seq_one_letter_code
_entity_poly.pdbx_strand_id
1 'polypeptide(L)'
;MIKILNEEKGSGLILILIVMMLMTVLGTTALYSMGTEGKQATLHNYKTQAYYLARSGVEIGQQWLKNKEFNIAGVVYLSGDLGGNFVEASDSSKAVNITITESGNIYTIKATGQHNGQKEVVSLEIKNTSESSFPTGNNALYVSNSITFSGSTRILGSVATDFNSPTQIAFNSSGGQYISGDVYIY
;
A
#
# COMPACT_ATOMS: atom_id res chain seq x y z
N MET A 1 25.72 59.56 48.66
CA MET A 1 25.66 58.10 48.45
C MET A 1 25.97 57.76 46.98
N ILE A 2 27.10 58.26 46.45
CA ILE A 2 27.60 58.02 45.08
C ILE A 2 29.13 57.88 45.15
N LYS A 3 29.63 57.12 46.13
CA LYS A 3 31.08 56.82 46.25
C LYS A 3 31.42 55.37 45.93
N ILE A 4 30.46 54.45 46.05
CA ILE A 4 30.65 53.02 45.71
C ILE A 4 30.82 52.79 44.19
N LEU A 5 30.19 53.63 43.34
CA LEU A 5 30.31 53.49 41.87
C LEU A 5 31.64 54.00 41.29
N ASN A 6 32.46 54.72 42.06
CA ASN A 6 33.70 55.32 41.57
C ASN A 6 34.97 54.51 41.91
N GLU A 7 34.89 53.52 42.81
CA GLU A 7 36.01 52.66 43.20
C GLU A 7 36.05 51.32 42.43
N GLU A 8 34.96 50.94 41.76
CA GLU A 8 34.80 49.70 40.97
C GLU A 8 35.11 49.88 39.45
N LYS A 9 35.80 50.96 39.05
CA LYS A 9 36.05 51.28 37.63
C LYS A 9 36.86 50.23 36.85
N GLY A 10 37.55 49.33 37.56
CA GLY A 10 38.27 48.19 36.98
C GLY A 10 37.45 46.90 36.88
N SER A 11 36.47 46.67 37.76
CA SER A 11 35.73 45.40 37.81
C SER A 11 34.68 45.30 36.70
N GLY A 12 34.12 46.43 36.26
CA GLY A 12 33.18 46.48 35.14
C GLY A 12 33.80 45.97 33.82
N LEU A 13 35.08 46.24 33.59
CA LEU A 13 35.80 45.71 32.42
C LEU A 13 35.90 44.18 32.46
N ILE A 14 36.21 43.62 33.64
CA ILE A 14 36.31 42.17 33.86
C ILE A 14 34.94 41.50 33.66
N LEU A 15 33.88 42.09 34.20
CA LEU A 15 32.52 41.59 34.04
C LEU A 15 32.10 41.54 32.57
N ILE A 16 32.38 42.60 31.81
CA ILE A 16 32.08 42.66 30.37
C ILE A 16 32.87 41.59 29.60
N LEU A 17 34.14 41.35 29.94
CA LEU A 17 34.94 40.29 29.31
C LEU A 17 34.37 38.90 29.59
N ILE A 18 33.90 38.64 30.82
CA ILE A 18 33.23 37.38 31.17
C ILE A 18 31.94 37.22 30.38
N VAL A 19 31.12 38.27 30.29
CA VAL A 19 29.87 38.25 29.53
C VAL A 19 30.13 38.04 28.03
N MET A 20 31.14 38.71 27.47
CA MET A 20 31.55 38.51 26.07
C MET A 20 32.05 37.10 25.81
N MET A 21 32.83 36.52 26.73
CA MET A 21 33.29 35.14 26.63
C MET A 21 32.10 34.18 26.60
N LEU A 22 31.13 34.34 27.51
CA LEU A 22 29.92 33.53 27.55
C LEU A 22 29.09 33.68 26.26
N MET A 23 28.91 34.91 25.77
CA MET A 23 28.20 35.18 24.52
C MET A 23 28.89 34.56 23.30
N THR A 24 30.23 34.52 23.29
CA THR A 24 30.99 33.89 22.21
C THR A 24 30.78 32.38 22.19
N VAL A 25 30.79 31.73 23.36
CA VAL A 25 30.54 30.28 23.49
C VAL A 25 29.09 29.95 23.11
N LEU A 26 28.11 30.73 23.58
CA LEU A 26 26.70 30.56 23.22
C LEU A 26 26.45 30.82 21.73
N GLY A 27 27.05 31.86 21.15
CA GLY A 27 26.93 32.18 19.74
C GLY A 27 27.51 31.09 18.83
N THR A 28 28.71 30.60 19.15
CA THR A 28 29.36 29.52 18.39
C THR A 28 28.60 28.21 18.46
N THR A 29 28.12 27.83 19.64
CA THR A 29 27.30 26.62 19.82
C THR A 29 25.95 26.72 19.08
N ALA A 30 25.29 27.88 19.11
CA ALA A 30 24.06 28.11 18.37
C ALA A 30 24.27 28.00 16.85
N LEU A 31 25.30 28.64 16.30
CA LEU A 31 25.63 28.57 14.88
C LEU A 31 25.97 27.14 14.45
N TYR A 32 26.70 26.41 15.29
CA TYR A 32 27.01 25.00 15.04
C TYR A 32 25.74 24.14 15.00
N SER A 33 24.84 24.30 15.99
CA SER A 33 23.56 23.57 16.03
C SER A 33 22.73 23.82 14.78
N MET A 34 22.56 25.09 14.39
CA MET A 34 21.82 25.48 13.17
C MET A 34 22.40 24.82 11.91
N GLY A 35 23.73 24.78 11.79
CA GLY A 35 24.40 24.14 10.66
C GLY A 35 24.14 22.63 10.61
N THR A 36 24.12 21.96 11.76
CA THR A 36 23.83 20.51 11.84
C THR A 36 22.36 20.18 11.59
N GLU A 37 21.44 20.96 12.17
CA GLU A 37 20.00 20.80 11.99
C GLU A 37 19.60 21.01 10.54
N GLY A 38 20.17 22.01 9.84
CA GLY A 38 19.89 22.25 8.42
C GLY A 38 20.30 21.07 7.53
N LYS A 39 21.45 20.45 7.81
CA LYS A 39 21.89 19.24 7.11
C LYS A 39 20.96 18.07 7.39
N GLN A 40 20.59 17.87 8.66
CA GLN A 40 19.69 16.79 9.06
C GLN A 40 18.29 16.95 8.46
N ALA A 41 17.76 18.17 8.42
CA ALA A 41 16.48 18.48 7.78
C ALA A 41 16.51 18.18 6.29
N THR A 42 17.61 18.52 5.61
CA THR A 42 17.79 18.21 4.17
C THR A 42 17.82 16.70 3.92
N LEU A 43 18.59 15.95 4.71
CA LEU A 43 18.65 14.50 4.62
C LEU A 43 17.28 13.86 4.91
N HIS A 44 16.57 14.38 5.90
CA HIS A 44 15.21 13.94 6.21
C HIS A 44 14.26 14.19 5.05
N ASN A 45 14.30 15.37 4.43
CA ASN A 45 13.50 15.70 3.25
C ASN A 45 13.79 14.76 2.07
N TYR A 46 15.06 14.43 1.82
CA TYR A 46 15.43 13.48 0.75
C TYR A 46 14.95 12.06 1.05
N LYS A 47 15.06 11.62 2.31
CA LYS A 47 14.54 10.33 2.77
C LYS A 47 13.02 10.24 2.57
N THR A 48 12.30 11.29 2.98
CA THR A 48 10.86 11.38 2.80
C THR A 48 10.45 11.35 1.33
N GLN A 49 11.18 12.04 0.45
CA GLN A 49 10.95 11.97 -1.00
C GLN A 49 11.19 10.57 -1.57
N ALA A 50 12.29 9.91 -1.17
CA ALA A 50 12.57 8.53 -1.55
C ALA A 50 11.46 7.57 -1.11
N TYR A 51 10.90 7.78 0.10
CA TYR A 51 9.77 7.01 0.60
C TYR A 51 8.52 7.18 -0.26
N TYR A 52 8.16 8.42 -0.63
CA TYR A 52 6.99 8.66 -1.47
C TYR A 52 7.17 8.12 -2.90
N LEU A 53 8.39 8.16 -3.44
CA LEU A 53 8.73 7.48 -4.69
C LEU A 53 8.51 5.96 -4.59
N ALA A 54 9.00 5.34 -3.52
CA ALA A 54 8.79 3.91 -3.28
C ALA A 54 7.29 3.59 -3.13
N ARG A 55 6.55 4.40 -2.37
CA ARG A 55 5.11 4.23 -2.17
C ARG A 55 4.35 4.30 -3.50
N SER A 56 4.65 5.30 -4.33
CA SER A 56 4.05 5.45 -5.66
C SER A 56 4.39 4.25 -6.55
N GLY A 57 5.62 3.72 -6.45
CA GLY A 57 6.04 2.51 -7.16
C GLY A 57 5.22 1.28 -6.78
N VAL A 58 4.87 1.11 -5.50
CA VAL A 58 3.96 0.02 -5.07
C VAL A 58 2.58 0.16 -5.69
N GLU A 59 2.02 1.38 -5.72
CA GLU A 59 0.69 1.64 -6.29
C GLU A 59 0.66 1.36 -7.80
N ILE A 60 1.72 1.76 -8.51
CA ILE A 60 1.92 1.46 -9.93
C ILE A 60 2.07 -0.05 -10.16
N GLY A 61 2.88 -0.73 -9.33
CA GLY A 61 3.04 -2.18 -9.39
C GLY A 61 1.71 -2.91 -9.16
N GLN A 62 0.88 -2.42 -8.24
CA GLN A 62 -0.45 -2.97 -7.97
C GLN A 62 -1.38 -2.78 -9.18
N GLN A 63 -1.39 -1.60 -9.78
CA GLN A 63 -2.21 -1.33 -10.96
C GLN A 63 -1.75 -2.18 -12.15
N TRP A 64 -0.44 -2.30 -12.36
CA TRP A 64 0.12 -3.18 -13.39
C TRP A 64 -0.27 -4.64 -13.17
N LEU A 65 -0.19 -5.15 -11.93
CA LEU A 65 -0.58 -6.52 -11.59
C LEU A 65 -2.08 -6.76 -11.82
N LYS A 66 -2.94 -5.79 -11.48
CA LYS A 66 -4.37 -5.83 -11.78
C LYS A 66 -4.65 -5.87 -13.27
N ASN A 67 -3.93 -5.08 -14.07
CA ASN A 67 -4.07 -5.06 -15.53
C ASN A 67 -3.62 -6.37 -16.18
N LYS A 68 -2.75 -7.15 -15.52
CA LYS A 68 -2.33 -8.50 -15.90
C LYS A 68 -3.24 -9.58 -15.33
N GLU A 69 -4.34 -9.21 -14.67
CA GLU A 69 -5.29 -10.15 -14.04
C GLU A 69 -4.61 -11.10 -13.05
N PHE A 70 -3.59 -10.63 -12.33
CA PHE A 70 -2.77 -11.44 -11.42
C PHE A 70 -2.06 -12.62 -12.09
N ASN A 71 -1.91 -12.61 -13.42
CA ASN A 71 -1.20 -13.64 -14.17
C ASN A 71 0.24 -13.18 -14.45
N ILE A 72 1.18 -13.63 -13.62
CA ILE A 72 2.61 -13.39 -13.79
C ILE A 72 3.37 -14.72 -13.68
N ALA A 73 4.48 -14.84 -14.42
CA ALA A 73 5.35 -16.00 -14.30
C ALA A 73 6.56 -15.67 -13.42
N GLY A 74 6.53 -16.06 -12.15
CA GLY A 74 7.66 -15.94 -11.24
C GLY A 74 7.92 -14.51 -10.75
N VAL A 75 9.08 -13.95 -11.09
CA VAL A 75 9.53 -12.63 -10.61
C VAL A 75 9.54 -11.62 -11.74
N VAL A 76 8.84 -10.51 -11.56
CA VAL A 76 8.79 -9.40 -12.51
C VAL A 76 9.51 -8.19 -11.93
N TYR A 77 10.30 -7.52 -12.77
CA TYR A 77 10.99 -6.27 -12.44
C TYR A 77 10.43 -5.14 -13.29
N LEU A 78 10.06 -4.03 -12.65
CA LEU A 78 9.65 -2.80 -13.34
C LEU A 78 10.55 -1.66 -12.86
N SER A 79 11.10 -0.88 -13.79
CA SER A 79 11.87 0.32 -13.46
C SER A 79 11.39 1.49 -14.29
N GLY A 80 11.36 2.68 -13.68
CA GLY A 80 10.81 3.86 -14.33
C GLY A 80 10.93 5.13 -13.51
N ASP A 81 10.34 6.18 -14.05
CA ASP A 81 10.18 7.48 -13.42
C ASP A 81 8.69 7.84 -13.34
N LEU A 82 8.33 8.72 -12.40
CA LEU A 82 6.98 9.23 -12.22
C LEU A 82 6.43 9.92 -13.49
N GLY A 83 7.31 10.36 -14.39
CA GLY A 83 6.98 10.97 -15.69
C GLY A 83 6.38 10.02 -16.74
N GLY A 84 6.22 8.72 -16.43
CA GLY A 84 5.19 7.92 -17.10
C GLY A 84 5.66 6.83 -18.07
N ASN A 85 6.87 6.27 -17.91
CA ASN A 85 7.23 5.04 -18.64
C ASN A 85 7.94 4.06 -17.70
N PHE A 86 7.19 3.10 -17.18
CA PHE A 86 7.74 1.92 -16.51
C PHE A 86 8.01 0.85 -17.56
N VAL A 87 9.22 0.31 -17.54
CA VAL A 87 9.64 -0.77 -18.44
C VAL A 87 9.82 -2.02 -17.59
N GLU A 88 9.42 -3.17 -18.14
CA GLU A 88 9.70 -4.49 -17.57
C GLU A 88 11.19 -4.83 -17.69
N ALA A 89 12.01 -4.16 -16.89
CA ALA A 89 13.45 -4.34 -16.79
C ALA A 89 13.92 -3.93 -15.40
N SER A 90 15.03 -4.51 -14.95
CA SER A 90 15.73 -4.06 -13.74
C SER A 90 16.74 -2.98 -14.13
N ASP A 91 16.42 -1.73 -13.85
CA ASP A 91 17.31 -0.59 -14.09
C ASP A 91 17.49 0.25 -12.82
N SER A 92 18.58 -0.03 -12.11
CA SER A 92 18.94 0.64 -10.86
C SER A 92 19.25 2.14 -10.99
N SER A 93 19.40 2.65 -12.22
CA SER A 93 19.57 4.09 -12.48
C SER A 93 18.27 4.88 -12.37
N LYS A 94 17.12 4.19 -12.40
CA LYS A 94 15.80 4.81 -12.33
C LYS A 94 15.41 5.18 -10.91
N ALA A 95 14.61 6.25 -10.81
CA ALA A 95 14.11 6.77 -9.53
C ALA A 95 13.25 5.75 -8.78
N VAL A 96 12.54 4.89 -9.50
CA VAL A 96 11.68 3.83 -8.93
C VAL A 96 12.03 2.48 -9.54
N ASN A 97 12.21 1.48 -8.66
CA ASN A 97 12.43 0.08 -9.02
C ASN A 97 11.42 -0.79 -8.27
N ILE A 98 10.71 -1.66 -8.96
CA ILE A 98 9.64 -2.49 -8.42
C ILE A 98 9.98 -3.96 -8.71
N THR A 99 9.75 -4.81 -7.73
CA THR A 99 9.83 -6.26 -7.85
C THR A 99 8.50 -6.84 -7.43
N ILE A 100 7.91 -7.67 -8.28
CA ILE A 100 6.66 -8.39 -8.00
C ILE A 100 6.99 -9.87 -7.97
N THR A 101 6.66 -10.54 -6.87
CA THR A 101 6.88 -11.97 -6.67
C THR A 101 5.58 -12.67 -6.34
N GLU A 102 5.34 -13.81 -6.98
CA GLU A 102 4.21 -14.70 -6.67
C GLU A 102 4.66 -15.85 -5.75
N SER A 103 3.85 -16.12 -4.72
CA SER A 103 4.00 -17.28 -3.83
C SER A 103 2.62 -17.86 -3.51
N GLY A 104 2.14 -18.76 -4.36
CA GLY A 104 0.78 -19.31 -4.27
C GLY A 104 -0.25 -18.20 -4.51
N ASN A 105 -1.17 -17.99 -3.57
CA ASN A 105 -2.20 -16.96 -3.69
C ASN A 105 -1.76 -15.59 -3.16
N ILE A 106 -0.47 -15.38 -2.89
CA ILE A 106 0.07 -14.13 -2.35
C ILE A 106 1.02 -13.52 -3.37
N TYR A 107 0.76 -12.27 -3.73
CA TYR A 107 1.63 -11.44 -4.54
C TYR A 107 2.29 -10.40 -3.65
N THR A 108 3.62 -10.38 -3.63
CA THR A 108 4.40 -9.38 -2.90
C THR A 108 4.96 -8.37 -3.88
N ILE A 109 4.60 -7.10 -3.70
CA ILE A 109 5.07 -5.96 -4.48
C ILE A 109 6.03 -5.17 -3.61
N LYS A 110 7.29 -5.14 -4.00
CA LYS A 110 8.35 -4.40 -3.31
C LYS A 110 8.86 -3.30 -4.22
N ALA A 111 8.75 -2.05 -3.80
CA ALA A 111 9.27 -0.90 -4.54
C ALA A 111 10.38 -0.20 -3.77
N THR A 112 11.41 0.23 -4.49
CA THR A 112 12.54 1.00 -4.01
C THR A 112 12.54 2.35 -4.70
N GLY A 113 12.41 3.42 -3.91
CA GLY A 113 12.52 4.80 -4.37
C GLY A 113 13.90 5.36 -4.07
N GLN A 114 14.47 6.11 -5.01
CA GLN A 114 15.79 6.72 -4.88
C GLN A 114 15.71 8.23 -5.14
N HIS A 115 16.24 9.04 -4.22
CA HIS A 115 16.33 10.49 -4.37
C HIS A 115 17.58 11.05 -3.69
N ASN A 116 18.45 11.73 -4.45
CA ASN A 116 19.67 12.37 -3.95
C ASN A 116 20.51 11.51 -2.99
N GLY A 117 20.76 10.26 -3.37
CA GLY A 117 21.56 9.29 -2.61
C GLY A 117 20.82 8.62 -1.45
N GLN A 118 19.60 9.05 -1.10
CA GLN A 118 18.72 8.35 -0.17
C GLN A 118 17.94 7.26 -0.91
N LYS A 119 17.73 6.13 -0.24
CA LYS A 119 16.95 4.99 -0.75
C LYS A 119 15.97 4.53 0.30
N GLU A 120 14.73 4.34 -0.10
CA GLU A 120 13.67 3.82 0.76
C GLU A 120 12.95 2.67 0.05
N VAL A 121 12.46 1.72 0.85
CA VAL A 121 11.84 0.49 0.36
C VAL A 121 10.48 0.33 1.01
N VAL A 122 9.45 0.10 0.19
CA VAL A 122 8.08 -0.15 0.63
C VAL A 122 7.62 -1.48 0.05
N SER A 123 6.92 -2.28 0.86
CA SER A 123 6.39 -3.59 0.48
C SER A 123 4.88 -3.63 0.70
N LEU A 124 4.16 -4.27 -0.22
CA LEU A 124 2.74 -4.55 -0.14
C LEU A 124 2.51 -6.01 -0.48
N GLU A 125 1.73 -6.69 0.35
CA GLU A 125 1.28 -8.06 0.09
C GLU A 125 -0.19 -8.03 -0.30
N ILE A 126 -0.52 -8.71 -1.39
CA ILE A 126 -1.87 -8.84 -1.93
C ILE A 126 -2.21 -10.32 -1.96
N LYS A 127 -3.24 -10.71 -1.21
CA LYS A 127 -3.80 -12.05 -1.28
C LYS A 127 -4.86 -12.09 -2.38
N ASN A 128 -4.65 -12.89 -3.41
CA ASN A 128 -5.67 -13.19 -4.41
C ASN A 128 -6.59 -14.28 -3.87
N THR A 129 -7.78 -13.88 -3.44
CA THR A 129 -8.84 -14.82 -3.08
C THR A 129 -9.78 -14.94 -4.27
N SER A 130 -9.67 -16.05 -4.99
CA SER A 130 -10.75 -16.50 -5.86
C SER A 130 -11.89 -16.95 -4.96
N GLU A 131 -12.73 -16.03 -4.51
CA GLU A 131 -14.05 -16.45 -4.06
C GLU A 131 -14.73 -17.04 -5.29
N SER A 132 -15.18 -18.30 -5.18
CA SER A 132 -16.11 -18.86 -6.16
C SER A 132 -17.21 -17.83 -6.30
N SER A 133 -17.37 -17.30 -7.52
CA SER A 133 -18.33 -16.25 -7.80
C SER A 133 -19.65 -16.63 -7.15
N PHE A 134 -20.07 -15.89 -6.11
CA PHE A 134 -21.44 -16.01 -5.64
C PHE A 134 -22.32 -15.87 -6.87
N PRO A 135 -23.30 -16.77 -7.07
CA PRO A 135 -24.18 -16.72 -8.22
C PRO A 135 -24.64 -15.28 -8.40
N THR A 136 -24.28 -14.68 -9.53
CA THR A 136 -24.67 -13.31 -9.89
C THR A 136 -26.13 -13.15 -9.48
N GLY A 137 -26.46 -12.13 -8.68
CA GLY A 137 -27.74 -11.99 -7.96
C GLY A 137 -29.01 -11.96 -8.82
N ASN A 138 -28.94 -12.37 -10.08
CA ASN A 138 -30.01 -12.54 -11.04
C ASN A 138 -30.38 -14.02 -11.21
N ASN A 139 -30.61 -14.73 -10.11
CA ASN A 139 -31.23 -16.05 -10.12
C ASN A 139 -32.66 -15.93 -9.61
N ALA A 140 -33.59 -16.68 -10.22
CA ALA A 140 -34.96 -16.78 -9.74
C ALA A 140 -35.03 -17.48 -8.37
N LEU A 141 -34.07 -18.36 -8.07
CA LEU A 141 -34.03 -19.10 -6.83
C LEU A 141 -32.57 -19.44 -6.44
N TYR A 142 -32.20 -19.19 -5.19
CA TYR A 142 -31.00 -19.75 -4.56
C TYR A 142 -31.41 -20.73 -3.45
N VAL A 143 -30.88 -21.95 -3.47
CA VAL A 143 -31.18 -22.97 -2.45
C VAL A 143 -29.91 -23.69 -2.02
N SER A 144 -29.73 -23.81 -0.70
CA SER A 144 -28.51 -24.40 -0.13
C SER A 144 -28.66 -25.80 0.48
N ASN A 145 -29.86 -26.40 0.43
CA ASN A 145 -30.12 -27.70 1.06
C ASN A 145 -30.84 -28.69 0.14
N SER A 146 -32.07 -28.39 -0.29
CA SER A 146 -32.78 -29.21 -1.28
C SER A 146 -33.93 -28.47 -1.95
N ILE A 147 -34.22 -28.81 -3.21
CA ILE A 147 -35.41 -28.42 -3.95
C ILE A 147 -36.32 -29.63 -4.06
N THR A 148 -37.56 -29.51 -3.57
CA THR A 148 -38.59 -30.54 -3.72
C THR A 148 -39.75 -29.97 -4.51
N PHE A 149 -40.01 -30.52 -5.70
CA PHE A 149 -41.16 -30.18 -6.52
C PHE A 149 -42.36 -31.05 -6.12
N SER A 150 -43.47 -30.40 -5.77
CA SER A 150 -44.76 -31.03 -5.53
C SER A 150 -45.83 -30.44 -6.45
N GLY A 151 -46.81 -31.27 -6.84
CA GLY A 151 -47.86 -30.87 -7.78
C GLY A 151 -47.31 -30.38 -9.14
N SER A 152 -47.99 -29.39 -9.72
CA SER A 152 -47.55 -28.69 -10.95
C SER A 152 -46.82 -27.40 -10.58
N THR A 153 -45.50 -27.39 -10.71
CA THR A 153 -44.64 -26.27 -10.27
C THR A 153 -43.72 -25.84 -11.41
N ARG A 154 -43.57 -24.53 -11.59
CA ARG A 154 -42.73 -23.93 -12.63
C ARG A 154 -41.81 -22.87 -12.02
N ILE A 155 -40.52 -22.98 -12.29
CA ILE A 155 -39.54 -21.92 -11.99
C ILE A 155 -39.17 -21.21 -13.30
N LEU A 156 -39.33 -19.89 -13.32
CA LEU A 156 -38.98 -19.03 -14.46
C LEU A 156 -37.72 -18.23 -14.12
N GLY A 157 -36.61 -18.53 -14.80
CA GLY A 157 -35.29 -17.95 -14.55
C GLY A 157 -34.31 -18.97 -13.96
N SER A 158 -33.04 -18.57 -13.90
CA SER A 158 -31.96 -19.45 -13.49
C SER A 158 -32.02 -19.80 -12.00
N VAL A 159 -31.58 -21.01 -11.66
CA VAL A 159 -31.52 -21.54 -10.30
C VAL A 159 -30.07 -21.70 -9.92
N ALA A 160 -29.71 -21.22 -8.74
CA ALA A 160 -28.37 -21.36 -8.18
C ALA A 160 -28.40 -22.21 -6.91
N THR A 161 -27.38 -23.05 -6.74
CA THR A 161 -27.30 -23.96 -5.61
C THR A 161 -25.87 -24.37 -5.28
N ASP A 162 -25.63 -24.82 -4.05
CA ASP A 162 -24.39 -25.41 -3.53
C ASP A 162 -24.55 -26.94 -3.29
N PHE A 163 -25.44 -27.58 -4.05
CA PHE A 163 -25.72 -29.01 -3.91
C PHE A 163 -24.49 -29.87 -4.21
N ASN A 164 -24.25 -30.82 -3.31
CA ASN A 164 -23.17 -31.80 -3.38
C ASN A 164 -23.68 -33.22 -3.70
N SER A 165 -25.00 -33.40 -3.86
CA SER A 165 -25.64 -34.68 -4.13
C SER A 165 -26.77 -34.57 -5.17
N PRO A 166 -26.87 -35.53 -6.12
CA PRO A 166 -27.98 -35.60 -7.07
C PRO A 166 -29.37 -35.74 -6.44
N THR A 167 -29.46 -36.15 -5.18
CA THR A 167 -30.73 -36.34 -4.46
C THR A 167 -31.33 -35.04 -3.92
N GLN A 168 -30.59 -33.93 -3.99
CA GLN A 168 -31.04 -32.64 -3.47
C GLN A 168 -32.04 -31.93 -4.40
N ILE A 169 -32.26 -32.43 -5.63
CA ILE A 169 -33.37 -32.00 -6.50
C ILE A 169 -34.32 -33.18 -6.68
N ALA A 170 -35.49 -33.10 -6.06
CA ALA A 170 -36.49 -34.17 -6.08
C ALA A 170 -37.77 -33.75 -6.81
N PHE A 171 -38.20 -34.56 -7.78
CA PHE A 171 -39.44 -34.41 -8.53
C PHE A 171 -40.47 -35.44 -8.02
N ASN A 172 -41.31 -35.04 -7.06
CA ASN A 172 -42.09 -35.98 -6.23
C ASN A 172 -43.58 -36.05 -6.60
N SER A 173 -43.98 -35.76 -7.84
CA SER A 173 -45.40 -35.77 -8.23
C SER A 173 -45.62 -36.01 -9.73
N SER A 174 -46.86 -36.37 -10.10
CA SER A 174 -47.32 -36.63 -11.46
C SER A 174 -47.73 -35.39 -12.26
N GLY A 175 -47.45 -34.18 -11.75
CA GLY A 175 -47.67 -32.91 -12.45
C GLY A 175 -46.51 -32.51 -13.36
N GLY A 176 -46.73 -31.51 -14.23
CA GLY A 176 -45.64 -30.92 -15.02
C GLY A 176 -44.72 -30.10 -14.13
N GLN A 177 -43.44 -30.50 -14.05
CA GLN A 177 -42.43 -29.88 -13.20
C GLN A 177 -41.23 -29.51 -14.05
N TYR A 178 -40.88 -28.23 -14.10
CA TYR A 178 -39.78 -27.77 -14.95
C TYR A 178 -39.17 -26.46 -14.46
N ILE A 179 -37.87 -26.35 -14.70
CA ILE A 179 -37.07 -25.15 -14.56
C ILE A 179 -36.87 -24.60 -15.97
N SER A 180 -37.25 -23.34 -16.17
CA SER A 180 -37.07 -22.63 -17.43
C SER A 180 -35.97 -21.59 -17.24
N GLY A 181 -34.72 -22.04 -17.27
CA GLY A 181 -33.51 -21.26 -17.03
C GLY A 181 -32.30 -22.18 -16.85
N ASP A 182 -31.13 -21.60 -16.57
CA ASP A 182 -29.92 -22.37 -16.29
C ASP A 182 -29.90 -22.84 -14.84
N VAL A 183 -29.27 -23.99 -14.58
CA VAL A 183 -28.99 -24.48 -13.23
C VAL A 183 -27.49 -24.35 -12.97
N TYR A 184 -27.12 -23.44 -12.07
CA TYR A 184 -25.75 -23.23 -11.64
C TYR A 184 -25.49 -23.97 -10.33
N ILE A 185 -24.51 -24.86 -10.33
CA ILE A 185 -24.05 -25.59 -9.14
C ILE A 185 -22.66 -25.06 -8.80
N TYR A 186 -22.48 -24.57 -7.58
CA TYR A 186 -21.25 -23.96 -7.07
C TYR A 186 -20.58 -24.85 -6.02
#